data_AF-A0A1D8TWF3-F1
#
_entry.id   AF-A0A1D8TWF3-F1
#
_cell.length_a   1.000
_cell.length_b   1.000
_cell.length_c   1.000
_cell.angle_alpha   90.00
_cell.angle_beta   90.00
_cell.angle_gamma   90.00
#
_symmetry.space_group_name_H-M   'P 1'
#
loop_
_entity.id
_entity.type
_entity.pdbx_description
1 polymer ?
#
loop_
_entity_poly.entity_id
_entity_poly.type
_entity_poly.pdbx_seq_one_letter_code
_entity_poly.pdbx_strand_id
1 'polypeptide(L)'
;MSTIKISDNNLNSFYNQNPDFDILQFNFRNGEADKLNWDNLERETTLDLLKKYQRLLRINPNPDIAKKLLNAWGGDKRPVTLDIY
;
A
#
# COMPACT_ATOMS: atom_id res chain seq x y z
N MET A 1 -3.41 10.66 17.68
CA MET A 1 -4.01 9.90 16.55
C MET A 1 -3.07 8.75 16.24
N SER A 2 -3.58 7.54 16.06
CA SER A 2 -2.75 6.37 15.77
C SER A 2 -2.50 6.26 14.27
N THR A 3 -1.24 6.30 13.86
CA THR A 3 -0.81 6.12 12.47
C THR A 3 -1.13 4.68 12.03
N ILE A 4 -1.94 4.52 10.98
CA ILE A 4 -2.21 3.19 10.41
C ILE A 4 -1.01 2.76 9.58
N LYS A 5 -0.29 1.73 10.06
CA LYS A 5 0.77 1.07 9.29
C LYS A 5 0.22 -0.19 8.65
N ILE A 6 0.58 -0.40 7.40
CA ILE A 6 0.18 -1.58 6.65
C ILE A 6 1.26 -2.64 6.80
N SER A 7 0.88 -3.81 7.31
CA SER A 7 1.74 -4.98 7.42
C SER A 7 1.93 -5.66 6.05
N ASP A 8 2.62 -4.98 5.15
CA ASP A 8 3.03 -5.47 3.83
C ASP A 8 4.56 -5.52 3.75
N ASN A 9 5.11 -6.68 3.42
CA ASN A 9 6.56 -6.89 3.33
C ASN A 9 7.22 -5.93 2.33
N ASN A 10 6.50 -5.55 1.27
CA ASN A 10 7.00 -4.62 0.25
C ASN A 10 7.05 -3.16 0.75
N LEU A 11 6.43 -2.85 1.89
CA LEU A 11 6.40 -1.52 2.49
C LEU A 11 7.18 -1.42 3.81
N ASN A 12 7.61 -2.54 4.40
CA ASN A 12 8.33 -2.54 5.68
C ASN A 12 9.58 -1.65 5.64
N SER A 13 10.42 -1.81 4.60
CA SER A 13 11.61 -0.98 4.43
C SER A 13 11.27 0.51 4.31
N PHE A 14 10.19 0.84 3.58
CA PHE A 14 9.72 2.21 3.45
C PHE A 14 9.24 2.81 4.78
N TYR A 15 8.43 2.08 5.57
CA TYR A 15 7.97 2.55 6.87
C TYR A 15 9.09 2.66 7.92
N ASN A 16 10.16 1.86 7.79
CA ASN A 16 11.34 1.98 8.64
C ASN A 16 12.14 3.25 8.33
N GLN A 17 12.24 3.62 7.05
CA GLN A 17 12.92 4.85 6.62
C GLN A 17 12.09 6.12 6.85
N ASN A 18 10.75 6.00 6.87
CA ASN A 18 9.81 7.10 7.01
C ASN A 18 8.86 6.83 8.21
N PRO A 19 9.36 6.87 9.46
CA PRO A 19 8.60 6.42 10.64
C PRO A 19 7.33 7.25 10.93
N ASP A 20 7.35 8.53 10.55
CA ASP A 20 6.26 9.49 10.75
C ASP A 20 5.24 9.52 9.61
N PHE A 21 5.45 8.69 8.57
CA PHE A 21 4.57 8.65 7.42
C PHE A 21 3.17 8.09 7.79
N ASP A 22 2.13 8.91 7.56
CA ASP A 22 0.73 8.52 7.71
C ASP A 22 0.06 8.38 6.33
N ILE A 23 -0.21 7.15 5.92
CA ILE A 23 -0.78 6.84 4.60
C ILE A 23 -2.16 7.47 4.37
N LEU A 24 -2.95 7.71 5.42
CA LEU A 24 -4.29 8.28 5.27
C LEU A 24 -4.25 9.79 5.08
N GLN A 25 -3.35 10.46 5.80
CA GLN A 25 -3.21 11.92 5.78
C GLN A 25 -2.28 12.42 4.66
N PHE A 26 -1.38 11.57 4.16
CA PHE A 26 -0.38 11.96 3.17
C PHE A 26 -0.99 12.36 1.82
N ASN A 27 -0.55 13.50 1.26
CA ASN A 27 -1.01 13.98 -0.03
C ASN A 27 -0.05 13.61 -1.18
N PHE A 28 -0.38 12.54 -1.89
CA PHE A 28 0.39 12.10 -3.06
C PHE A 28 0.33 13.02 -4.30
N ARG A 29 -0.45 14.12 -4.29
CA ARG A 29 -0.64 14.99 -5.47
C ARG A 29 0.26 16.23 -5.50
N ASN A 30 0.87 16.62 -4.38
CA ASN A 30 1.51 17.94 -4.24
C ASN A 30 3.04 17.86 -4.17
N GLY A 31 3.67 16.81 -4.72
CA GLY A 31 5.12 16.63 -4.64
C GLY A 31 5.65 16.34 -3.23
N GLU A 32 4.78 16.15 -2.22
CA GLU A 32 5.22 15.76 -0.87
C GLU A 32 5.99 14.44 -0.86
N ALA A 33 5.72 13.57 -1.83
CA ALA A 33 6.46 12.33 -2.06
C ALA A 33 7.96 12.56 -2.29
N ASP A 34 8.36 13.71 -2.85
CA ASP A 34 9.77 14.05 -3.08
C ASP A 34 10.55 14.29 -1.78
N LYS A 35 9.85 14.54 -0.66
CA LYS A 35 10.46 14.79 0.65
C LYS A 35 10.69 13.51 1.47
N LEU A 36 10.21 12.37 0.99
CA LEU A 36 10.35 11.09 1.65
C LEU A 36 11.71 10.47 1.35
N ASN A 37 12.16 9.60 2.25
CA ASN A 37 13.34 8.77 2.00
C ASN A 37 12.96 7.59 1.08
N TRP A 38 13.74 7.43 0.02
CA TRP A 38 13.59 6.40 -1.01
C TRP A 38 14.86 5.53 -1.16
N ASP A 39 15.80 5.59 -0.20
CA ASP A 39 17.08 4.91 -0.29
C ASP A 39 16.90 3.41 -0.56
N ASN A 40 17.45 2.94 -1.68
CA ASN A 40 17.34 1.55 -2.14
C ASN A 40 15.89 1.04 -2.30
N LEU A 41 14.95 1.93 -2.62
CA LEU A 41 13.56 1.59 -2.92
C LEU A 41 13.21 1.93 -4.37
N GLU A 42 12.42 1.07 -5.00
CA GLU A 42 11.80 1.31 -6.31
C GLU A 42 10.67 2.33 -6.17
N ARG A 43 11.03 3.62 -6.17
CA ARG A 43 10.14 4.74 -5.85
C ARG A 43 8.76 4.66 -6.52
N GLU A 44 8.70 4.49 -7.83
CA GLU A 44 7.42 4.49 -8.57
C GLU A 44 6.55 3.28 -8.20
N THR A 45 7.15 2.10 -8.07
CA THR A 45 6.45 0.88 -7.66
C THR A 45 5.90 1.00 -6.24
N THR A 46 6.72 1.50 -5.31
CA THR A 46 6.31 1.74 -3.92
C THR A 46 5.21 2.81 -3.85
N LEU A 47 5.33 3.89 -4.61
CA LEU A 47 4.30 4.94 -4.67
C LEU A 47 2.97 4.44 -5.21
N ASP A 48 2.96 3.64 -6.27
CA ASP A 48 1.74 3.05 -6.81
C ASP A 48 1.07 2.13 -5.77
N LEU A 49 1.86 1.31 -5.08
CA LEU A 49 1.38 0.44 -4.01
C LEU A 49 0.75 1.25 -2.85
N LEU A 50 1.44 2.29 -2.38
CA LEU A 50 0.94 3.19 -1.33
C LEU A 50 -0.36 3.90 -1.74
N LYS A 51 -0.46 4.37 -2.99
CA LYS A 51 -1.68 5.00 -3.51
C LYS A 51 -2.86 4.01 -3.55
N LYS A 52 -2.64 2.76 -3.97
CA LYS A 52 -3.67 1.72 -3.96
C LYS A 52 -4.16 1.46 -2.54
N TYR A 53 -3.23 1.27 -1.61
CA TYR A 53 -3.56 1.09 -0.21
C TYR A 53 -4.31 2.27 0.41
N GLN A 54 -3.90 3.51 0.13
CA GLN A 54 -4.61 4.71 0.59
C GLN A 54 -6.07 4.70 0.12
N ARG A 55 -6.32 4.35 -1.15
CA ARG A 55 -7.69 4.27 -1.70
C ARG A 55 -8.53 3.22 -0.96
N LEU A 56 -7.96 2.05 -0.71
CA LEU A 56 -8.65 0.95 -0.01
C LEU A 56 -8.93 1.32 1.45
N LEU A 57 -7.96 1.92 2.14
CA LEU A 57 -8.12 2.36 3.52
C LEU A 57 -9.16 3.48 3.68
N ARG A 58 -9.37 4.31 2.65
CA ARG A 58 -10.44 5.32 2.64
C ARG A 58 -11.84 4.71 2.53
N ILE A 59 -11.96 3.52 1.92
CA ILE A 59 -13.22 2.78 1.82
C ILE A 59 -13.46 2.01 3.13
N ASN A 60 -12.41 1.36 3.64
CA ASN A 60 -12.45 0.62 4.90
C ASN A 60 -11.11 0.79 5.65
N PRO A 61 -11.09 1.43 6.84
CA PRO A 61 -9.85 1.76 7.55
C PRO A 61 -9.13 0.53 8.14
N ASN A 62 -9.68 -0.68 7.98
CA ASN A 62 -9.02 -1.90 8.44
C ASN A 62 -7.90 -2.33 7.47
N PRO A 63 -6.62 -2.33 7.89
CA PRO A 63 -5.48 -2.68 7.03
C PRO A 63 -5.50 -4.13 6.55
N ASP A 64 -6.05 -5.07 7.33
CA ASP A 64 -6.17 -6.47 6.92
C ASP A 64 -7.18 -6.63 5.78
N ILE A 65 -8.27 -5.86 5.83
CA ILE A 65 -9.26 -5.82 4.75
C ILE A 65 -8.67 -5.18 3.51
N ALA A 66 -7.93 -4.06 3.65
CA ALA A 66 -7.25 -3.41 2.54
C ALA A 66 -6.25 -4.37 1.85
N LYS A 67 -5.47 -5.14 2.60
CA LYS A 67 -4.55 -6.16 2.05
C LYS A 67 -5.29 -7.28 1.32
N LYS A 68 -6.38 -7.80 1.90
CA LYS A 68 -7.23 -8.81 1.25
C LYS A 68 -7.84 -8.29 -0.07
N LEU A 69 -8.34 -7.06 -0.07
CA LEU A 69 -8.92 -6.42 -1.25
C LEU A 69 -7.86 -6.21 -2.33
N LEU A 70 -6.67 -5.72 -1.97
CA LEU A 70 -5.59 -5.52 -2.93
C LEU A 70 -5.19 -6.84 -3.62
N ASN A 71 -5.04 -7.91 -2.85
CA ASN A 71 -4.75 -9.25 -3.38
C ASN A 71 -5.88 -9.80 -4.25
N ALA A 72 -7.13 -9.50 -3.91
CA ALA A 72 -8.30 -9.89 -4.70
C ALA A 72 -8.42 -9.10 -6.02
N TRP A 73 -7.95 -7.85 -6.05
CA TRP A 73 -8.06 -6.95 -7.20
C TRP A 73 -6.95 -7.12 -8.25
N GLY A 74 -5.78 -7.66 -7.89
CA GLY A 74 -4.78 -8.04 -8.90
C GLY A 74 -3.33 -8.15 -8.41
N GLY A 75 -2.96 -9.30 -7.87
CA GLY A 75 -1.58 -9.75 -7.70
C GLY A 75 -1.35 -11.15 -8.27
N ASP A 76 -1.39 -11.26 -9.61
CA ASP A 76 -0.96 -12.38 -10.48
C ASP A 76 -1.73 -13.72 -10.42
N LYS A 77 -2.10 -14.23 -11.61
CA LYS A 77 -2.51 -15.62 -11.96
C LYS A 77 -3.25 -16.43 -10.88
N ARG A 78 -4.58 -16.39 -10.90
CA ARG A 78 -5.32 -17.65 -10.71
C ARG A 78 -5.46 -18.29 -12.09
N PRO A 79 -4.91 -19.49 -12.39
CA PRO A 79 -5.62 -20.33 -13.33
C PRO A 79 -7.01 -20.49 -12.72
N VAL A 80 -8.03 -20.07 -13.45
CA VAL A 80 -9.39 -20.40 -13.10
C VAL A 80 -9.50 -21.91 -13.36
N THR A 81 -9.15 -22.74 -12.39
CA THR A 81 -9.72 -24.09 -12.36
C THR A 81 -11.19 -23.88 -12.02
N LEU A 82 -11.97 -23.74 -13.10
CA LEU A 82 -13.39 -24.05 -13.09
C LEU A 82 -13.45 -25.54 -12.79
N ASP A 83 -13.54 -25.90 -11.50
CA ASP A 83 -14.04 -27.20 -11.13
C ASP A 83 -15.55 -27.15 -11.39
N ILE A 84 -15.90 -27.43 -12.66
CA ILE A 84 -17.26 -27.74 -13.06
C ILE A 84 -17.51 -29.16 -12.56
N TYR A 85 -18.37 -29.29 -11.54
CA TYR A 85 -19.02 -30.54 -11.20
C TYR A 85 -20.07 -30.89 -12.26
#